data_AF-A0A2W6CI61-F1
#
_entry.id   AF-A0A2W6CI61-F1
#
_cell.length_a   1.000
_cell.length_b   1.000
_cell.length_c   1.000
_cell.angle_alpha   90.00
_cell.angle_beta   90.00
_cell.angle_gamma   90.00
#
_symmetry.space_group_name_H-M   'P 1'
#
loop_
_entity.id
_entity.type
_entity.pdbx_description
1 polymer ?
#
loop_
_entity_poly.entity_id
_entity_poly.type
_entity_poly.pdbx_seq_one_letter_code
_entity_poly.pdbx_strand_id
1 'polypeptide(L)'
;MQGSDIGPRVILREYVNFYARSAWLLTFLALVIFGVSGFYTHGRAYQGRYKAAMVAQAVTLSYLTFVFCNYIVNHEVPVPNAAIVLAYVFTVTILVGARLWSRVWGSVMRSEQGRKVPADERSVQRVLVIGGDGYIGSALLPKLLAKGYHVRVLSLLLFGTEPIEGVLNHPRLEILRADFRHVDKVVEAMRDIDAVVHLGAIVGDPACALDEDLTIDVNLMATRMIAEVARGAGVTRFIFASTCSVYGASDEILDEYSALRPVSLYAQTKIACERILATMATEDFAPTFLRFGTIYGLSGRTRFDLVVNLLTAKAVVDGEITVVGGDQWRPFVHVDDAAESVARALMAPLSLVRNEVFNVGSDDQNFTILQVGELVQSLVPESRLVSWSSDSDRRNYRVSFGKIRSKLGFSPRWTVQRGVSQVIHALESGRVADYRDPLHSNVKFLSEEGIDRLERRHHNWAHELISELPLHLAEDAAYSEREEVVTRLRGETLPHGMMRPDLGPPAIEGAASLPPS
;
A
#
# COMPACT_ATOMS: atom_id res chain seq x y z
N MET A 1 -76.54 26.15 22.15
CA MET A 1 -75.75 26.35 23.39
C MET A 1 -74.40 26.92 23.00
N GLN A 2 -73.92 27.88 23.79
CA GLN A 2 -72.92 28.91 23.49
C GLN A 2 -71.60 28.40 22.91
N GLY A 3 -71.18 28.96 21.76
CA GLY A 3 -69.79 28.96 21.35
C GLY A 3 -69.06 30.07 22.09
N SER A 4 -68.27 29.70 23.09
CA SER A 4 -67.33 30.62 23.74
C SER A 4 -66.21 30.95 22.76
N ASP A 5 -66.13 32.20 22.36
CA ASP A 5 -65.03 32.73 21.54
C ASP A 5 -63.76 32.76 22.41
N ILE A 6 -62.98 31.67 22.38
CA ILE A 6 -61.73 31.55 23.14
C ILE A 6 -60.70 32.46 22.46
N GLY A 7 -60.51 33.67 23.03
CA GLY A 7 -59.56 34.64 22.50
C GLY A 7 -58.13 34.09 22.41
N PRO A 8 -57.31 34.55 21.43
CA PRO A 8 -55.99 34.00 21.12
C PRO A 8 -55.00 33.98 22.31
N ARG A 9 -55.21 34.86 23.31
CA ARG A 9 -54.41 34.88 24.55
C ARG A 9 -54.67 33.69 25.47
N VAL A 10 -55.89 33.15 25.47
CA VAL A 10 -56.27 31.99 26.29
C VAL A 10 -55.65 30.72 25.70
N ILE A 11 -55.74 30.54 24.38
CA ILE A 11 -55.10 29.44 23.65
C ILE A 11 -53.59 29.44 23.86
N LEU A 12 -52.94 30.60 23.76
CA LEU A 12 -51.50 30.72 23.99
C LEU A 12 -51.12 30.34 25.43
N ARG A 13 -51.92 30.76 26.42
CA ARG A 13 -51.69 30.43 27.83
C ARG A 13 -51.84 28.93 28.09
N GLU A 14 -52.85 28.30 27.50
CA GLU A 14 -53.04 26.84 27.58
C GLU A 14 -51.88 26.09 26.94
N TYR A 15 -51.40 26.55 25.78
CA TYR A 15 -50.27 25.94 25.08
C TYR A 15 -48.96 26.05 25.89
N VAL A 16 -48.70 27.22 26.49
CA VAL A 16 -47.52 27.44 27.34
C VAL A 16 -47.58 26.56 28.59
N ASN A 17 -48.75 26.47 29.23
CA ASN A 17 -48.94 25.62 30.41
C ASN A 17 -48.78 24.12 30.07
N PHE A 18 -49.32 23.69 28.92
CA PHE A 18 -49.17 22.33 28.42
C PHE A 18 -47.70 21.99 28.13
N TYR A 19 -46.99 22.90 27.45
CA TYR A 19 -45.57 22.75 27.16
C TYR A 19 -44.75 22.68 28.44
N ALA A 20 -44.98 23.56 29.41
CA ALA A 20 -44.27 23.57 30.68
C ALA A 20 -44.45 22.26 31.48
N ARG A 21 -45.65 21.68 31.49
CA ARG A 21 -45.93 20.39 32.15
C ARG A 21 -45.30 19.20 31.44
N SER A 22 -45.16 19.27 30.12
CA SER A 22 -44.70 18.17 29.27
C SER A 22 -43.24 18.30 28.83
N ALA A 23 -42.57 19.39 29.19
CA ALA A 23 -41.20 19.69 28.76
C ALA A 23 -40.18 18.62 29.18
N TRP A 24 -40.38 17.98 30.33
CA TRP A 24 -39.52 16.89 30.79
C TRP A 24 -39.54 15.69 29.84
N LEU A 25 -40.71 15.34 29.29
CA LEU A 25 -40.87 14.24 28.34
C LEU A 25 -40.23 14.55 26.99
N LEU A 26 -40.41 15.78 26.49
CA LEU A 26 -39.75 16.23 25.26
C LEU A 26 -38.22 16.21 25.42
N THR A 27 -37.71 16.67 26.56
CA THR A 27 -36.28 16.68 26.87
C THR A 27 -35.72 15.27 26.92
N PHE A 28 -36.41 14.35 27.59
CA PHE A 28 -36.02 12.94 27.66
C PHE A 28 -35.99 12.28 26.27
N LEU A 29 -37.05 12.43 25.48
CA LEU A 29 -37.13 11.90 24.12
C LEU A 29 -36.07 12.49 23.20
N ALA A 30 -35.77 13.79 23.34
CA ALA A 30 -34.69 14.44 22.60
C ALA A 30 -33.34 13.80 22.93
N LEU A 31 -32.99 13.64 24.20
CA LEU A 31 -31.72 13.04 24.59
C LEU A 31 -31.56 11.61 24.06
N VAL A 32 -32.62 10.80 24.13
CA VAL A 32 -32.63 9.42 23.61
C VAL A 32 -32.47 9.41 22.09
N ILE A 33 -33.26 10.20 21.36
CA ILE A 33 -33.24 10.22 19.89
C ILE A 33 -31.91 10.77 19.37
N PHE A 34 -31.36 11.81 19.99
CA PHE A 34 -30.03 12.32 19.65
C PHE A 34 -28.92 11.31 19.98
N GLY A 35 -29.04 10.56 21.08
CA GLY A 35 -28.14 9.45 21.41
C GLY A 35 -28.16 8.33 20.36
N VAL A 36 -29.35 7.82 20.03
CA VAL A 36 -29.54 6.74 19.03
C VAL A 36 -29.16 7.21 17.62
N SER A 37 -29.38 8.48 17.29
CA SER A 37 -28.95 9.07 16.01
C SER A 37 -27.42 9.27 15.94
N GLY A 38 -26.68 8.85 16.97
CA GLY A 38 -25.22 8.87 16.99
C GLY A 38 -24.63 10.28 17.14
N PHE A 39 -25.44 11.28 17.49
CA PHE A 39 -25.00 12.68 17.55
C PHE A 39 -23.90 12.88 18.61
N TYR A 40 -24.05 12.24 19.76
CA TYR A 40 -23.08 12.33 20.86
C TYR A 40 -21.89 11.38 20.68
N THR A 41 -22.04 10.28 19.95
CA THR A 41 -21.01 9.26 19.73
C THR A 41 -20.08 9.59 18.56
N HIS A 42 -20.61 10.16 17.47
CA HIS A 42 -19.87 10.42 16.23
C HIS A 42 -19.67 11.92 15.95
N GLY A 43 -19.91 12.78 16.94
CA GLY A 43 -20.01 14.23 16.76
C GLY A 43 -18.79 14.97 16.20
N ARG A 44 -17.60 14.32 16.18
CA ARG A 44 -16.35 14.82 15.58
C ARG A 44 -16.12 14.35 14.12
N ALA A 45 -16.82 13.31 13.66
CA ALA A 45 -16.65 12.74 12.33
C ALA A 45 -17.53 13.42 11.26
N TYR A 46 -18.57 14.17 11.68
CA TYR A 46 -19.50 14.81 10.75
C TYR A 46 -19.04 16.21 10.31
N GLN A 47 -18.81 16.39 9.01
CA GLN A 47 -18.57 17.72 8.41
C GLN A 47 -19.87 18.53 8.24
N GLY A 48 -19.75 19.86 8.29
CA GLY A 48 -20.80 20.83 8.64
C GLY A 48 -22.21 20.60 8.06
N ARG A 49 -22.35 20.34 6.75
CA ARG A 49 -23.68 20.18 6.11
C ARG A 49 -24.40 18.89 6.55
N TYR A 50 -23.66 17.82 6.77
CA TYR A 50 -24.21 16.55 7.26
C TYR A 50 -24.64 16.65 8.73
N LYS A 51 -23.85 17.38 9.54
CA LYS A 51 -24.18 17.66 10.94
C LYS A 51 -25.48 18.44 11.08
N ALA A 52 -25.70 19.46 10.24
CA ALA A 52 -26.95 20.23 10.22
C ALA A 52 -28.17 19.36 9.84
N ALA A 53 -28.03 18.49 8.84
CA ALA A 53 -29.10 17.57 8.43
C ALA A 53 -29.48 16.58 9.54
N MET A 54 -28.48 16.04 10.26
CA MET A 54 -28.72 15.14 11.39
C MET A 54 -29.43 15.83 12.56
N VAL A 55 -29.03 17.05 12.90
CA VAL A 55 -29.73 17.85 13.93
C VAL A 55 -31.18 18.10 13.51
N ALA A 56 -31.42 18.54 12.28
CA ALA A 56 -32.78 18.80 11.80
C ALA A 56 -33.67 17.54 11.85
N GLN A 57 -33.12 16.38 11.44
CA GLN A 57 -33.84 15.10 11.50
C GLN A 57 -34.13 14.68 12.94
N ALA A 58 -33.15 14.77 13.84
CA ALA A 58 -33.31 14.36 15.24
C ALA A 58 -34.33 15.25 15.96
N VAL A 59 -34.27 16.58 15.79
CA VAL A 59 -35.27 17.51 16.34
C VAL A 59 -36.68 17.17 15.84
N THR A 60 -36.81 16.94 14.52
CA THR A 60 -38.12 16.62 13.92
C THR A 60 -38.69 15.33 14.50
N LEU A 61 -37.86 14.28 14.62
CA LEU A 61 -38.28 13.00 15.18
C LEU A 61 -38.63 13.10 16.68
N SER A 62 -37.89 13.92 17.45
CA SER A 62 -38.20 14.19 18.85
C SER A 62 -39.55 14.86 19.04
N TYR A 63 -39.86 15.88 18.24
CA TYR A 63 -41.16 16.55 18.31
C TYR A 63 -42.32 15.66 17.86
N LEU A 64 -42.15 14.88 16.78
CA LEU A 64 -43.18 13.95 16.32
C LEU A 64 -43.47 12.85 17.35
N THR A 65 -42.42 12.28 17.94
CA THR A 65 -42.55 11.24 18.98
C THR A 65 -43.15 11.84 20.25
N PHE A 66 -42.76 13.05 20.63
CA PHE A 66 -43.34 13.76 21.76
C PHE A 66 -44.83 14.01 21.60
N VAL A 67 -45.28 14.51 20.45
CA VAL A 67 -46.71 14.74 20.16
C VAL A 67 -47.48 13.41 20.20
N PHE A 68 -46.92 12.35 19.63
CA PHE A 68 -47.53 11.01 19.64
C PHE A 68 -47.64 10.43 21.06
N CYS A 69 -46.57 10.48 21.85
CA CYS A 69 -46.57 9.99 23.23
C CYS A 69 -47.54 10.80 24.11
N ASN A 70 -47.58 12.13 23.93
CA ASN A 70 -48.48 12.97 24.71
C ASN A 70 -49.96 12.73 24.36
N TYR A 71 -50.26 12.50 23.07
CA TYR A 71 -51.58 12.09 22.61
C TYR A 71 -52.06 10.78 23.24
N ILE A 72 -51.16 9.78 23.34
CA ILE A 72 -51.48 8.49 23.95
C ILE A 72 -51.63 8.58 25.48
N VAL A 73 -50.74 9.33 26.15
CA VAL A 73 -50.65 9.31 27.62
C VAL A 73 -51.64 10.27 28.27
N ASN A 74 -51.79 11.49 27.74
CA ASN A 74 -52.54 12.54 28.41
C ASN A 74 -53.94 12.76 27.84
N HIS A 75 -54.27 12.21 26.66
CA HIS A 75 -55.53 12.40 25.93
C HIS A 75 -56.00 13.86 25.71
N GLU A 76 -55.27 14.84 26.22
CA GLU A 76 -55.51 16.27 26.10
C GLU A 76 -54.40 16.88 25.27
N VAL A 77 -54.63 16.99 23.97
CA VAL A 77 -53.95 18.01 23.18
C VAL A 77 -55.06 18.81 22.52
N PRO A 78 -55.26 20.11 22.86
CA PRO A 78 -56.28 20.94 22.25
C PRO A 78 -55.78 21.38 20.87
N VAL A 79 -55.40 20.42 20.05
CA VAL A 79 -55.05 20.66 18.65
C VAL A 79 -56.33 20.39 17.88
N PRO A 80 -56.88 21.40 17.18
CA PRO A 80 -58.01 21.16 16.30
C PRO A 80 -57.70 19.97 15.40
N ASN A 81 -58.65 19.03 15.22
CA ASN A 81 -58.45 17.85 14.38
C ASN A 81 -57.92 18.22 12.98
N ALA A 82 -58.31 19.39 12.47
CA ALA A 82 -57.79 19.98 11.24
C ALA A 82 -56.27 20.19 11.26
N ALA A 83 -55.69 20.65 12.36
CA ALA A 83 -54.25 20.87 12.50
C ALA A 83 -53.47 19.56 12.64
N ILE A 84 -54.04 18.52 13.25
CA ILE A 84 -53.43 17.18 13.27
C ILE A 84 -53.40 16.58 11.86
N VAL A 85 -54.53 16.66 11.13
CA VAL A 85 -54.61 16.18 9.75
C VAL A 85 -53.64 16.96 8.84
N LEU A 86 -53.58 18.28 8.98
CA LEU A 86 -52.67 19.12 8.20
C LEU A 86 -51.20 18.78 8.50
N ALA A 87 -50.84 18.60 9.77
CA ALA A 87 -49.49 18.20 10.18
C ALA A 87 -49.12 16.81 9.66
N TYR A 88 -50.07 15.86 9.66
CA TYR A 88 -49.86 14.52 9.14
C TYR A 88 -49.66 14.54 7.61
N VAL A 89 -50.52 15.25 6.88
CA VAL A 89 -50.39 15.43 5.43
C VAL A 89 -49.07 16.12 5.07
N PHE A 90 -48.70 17.17 5.81
CA PHE A 90 -47.43 17.88 5.61
C PHE A 90 -46.21 16.99 5.87
N THR A 91 -46.23 16.21 6.94
CA THR A 91 -45.15 15.27 7.29
C THR A 91 -45.00 14.17 6.25
N VAL A 92 -46.11 13.57 5.80
CA VAL A 92 -46.11 12.55 4.73
C VAL A 92 -45.59 13.15 3.43
N THR A 93 -46.02 14.37 3.08
CA THR A 93 -45.57 15.07 1.86
C THR A 93 -44.07 15.34 1.89
N ILE A 94 -43.53 15.81 3.01
CA ILE A 94 -42.09 16.03 3.18
C ILE A 94 -41.31 14.71 3.12
N LEU A 95 -41.78 13.65 3.78
CA LEU A 95 -41.11 12.33 3.76
C LEU A 95 -41.07 11.73 2.35
N VAL A 96 -42.20 11.80 1.64
CA VAL A 96 -42.31 11.35 0.25
C VAL A 96 -41.44 12.22 -0.65
N GLY A 97 -41.49 13.54 -0.50
CA GLY A 97 -40.64 14.50 -1.21
C GLY A 97 -39.15 14.28 -0.97
N ALA A 98 -38.73 14.02 0.28
CA ALA A 98 -37.34 13.74 0.63
C ALA A 98 -36.87 12.40 0.04
N ARG A 99 -37.72 11.36 0.00
CA ARG A 99 -37.40 10.08 -0.65
C ARG A 99 -37.34 10.21 -2.17
N LEU A 100 -38.27 10.96 -2.78
CA LEU A 100 -38.24 11.28 -4.20
C LEU A 100 -36.98 12.09 -4.53
N TRP A 101 -36.66 13.11 -3.74
CA TRP A 101 -35.44 13.89 -3.90
C TRP A 101 -34.18 13.04 -3.73
N SER A 102 -34.12 12.14 -2.75
CA SER A 102 -33.00 11.20 -2.60
C SER A 102 -32.86 10.28 -3.81
N ARG A 103 -33.97 9.81 -4.39
CA ARG A 103 -33.95 9.00 -5.62
C ARG A 103 -33.54 9.81 -6.86
N VAL A 104 -34.07 11.02 -6.99
CA VAL A 104 -33.73 11.96 -8.08
C VAL A 104 -32.27 12.37 -7.97
N TRP A 105 -31.80 12.78 -6.79
CA TRP A 105 -30.40 13.10 -6.52
C TRP A 105 -29.47 11.91 -6.76
N GLY A 106 -29.87 10.71 -6.33
CA GLY A 106 -29.16 9.49 -6.68
C GLY A 106 -29.13 9.22 -8.18
N SER A 107 -30.18 9.57 -8.92
CA SER A 107 -30.24 9.47 -10.37
C SER A 107 -29.42 10.55 -11.08
N VAL A 108 -29.40 11.78 -10.55
CA VAL A 108 -28.63 12.92 -11.07
C VAL A 108 -27.13 12.69 -10.83
N MET A 109 -26.74 12.21 -9.66
CA MET A 109 -25.37 11.75 -9.36
C MET A 109 -24.95 10.60 -10.27
N ARG A 110 -25.87 9.66 -10.56
CA ARG A 110 -25.64 8.60 -11.56
C ARG A 110 -25.58 9.14 -13.00
N SER A 111 -26.29 10.22 -13.33
CA SER A 111 -26.23 10.87 -14.65
C SER A 111 -25.02 11.79 -14.81
N GLU A 112 -24.46 12.34 -13.74
CA GLU A 112 -23.13 12.96 -13.76
C GLU A 112 -22.02 11.91 -13.91
N GLN A 113 -22.23 10.70 -13.40
CA GLN A 113 -21.45 9.50 -13.80
C GLN A 113 -21.79 9.01 -15.23
N GLY A 114 -22.77 9.64 -15.89
CA GLY A 114 -23.48 9.18 -17.08
C GLY A 114 -22.97 9.77 -18.40
N ARG A 115 -21.67 9.64 -18.62
CA ARG A 115 -21.07 9.13 -19.87
C ARG A 115 -19.70 8.67 -19.43
N LYS A 116 -19.57 7.45 -18.92
CA LYS A 116 -18.26 6.82 -18.76
C LYS A 116 -17.67 6.77 -20.16
N VAL A 117 -16.88 7.78 -20.51
CA VAL A 117 -15.92 7.69 -21.60
C VAL A 117 -15.18 6.38 -21.30
N PRO A 118 -15.22 5.39 -22.21
CA PRO A 118 -14.51 4.13 -22.03
C PRO A 118 -13.09 4.43 -21.53
N ALA A 119 -12.58 3.64 -20.59
CA ALA A 119 -11.25 3.90 -20.02
C ALA A 119 -10.16 4.05 -21.10
N ASP A 120 -10.35 3.37 -22.24
CA ASP A 120 -9.51 3.43 -23.44
C ASP A 120 -9.54 4.81 -24.14
N GLU A 121 -10.65 5.56 -24.06
CA GLU A 121 -10.84 6.89 -24.66
C GLU A 121 -10.46 8.06 -23.73
N ARG A 122 -10.19 7.79 -22.44
CA ARG A 122 -9.78 8.84 -21.49
C ARG A 122 -8.31 9.21 -21.68
N SER A 123 -8.04 10.47 -22.01
CA SER A 123 -6.68 11.01 -22.05
C SER A 123 -6.12 11.13 -20.64
N VAL A 124 -4.97 10.52 -20.38
CA VAL A 124 -4.22 10.74 -19.14
C VAL A 124 -3.58 12.12 -19.20
N GLN A 125 -3.88 12.99 -18.24
CA GLN A 125 -3.26 14.31 -18.10
C GLN A 125 -2.56 14.47 -16.76
N ARG A 126 -3.15 13.92 -15.69
CA ARG A 126 -2.66 14.00 -14.32
C ARG A 126 -2.21 12.64 -13.81
N VAL A 127 -0.94 12.55 -13.41
CA VAL A 127 -0.29 11.32 -12.96
C VAL A 127 0.17 11.48 -11.52
N LEU A 128 -0.26 10.57 -10.66
CA LEU A 128 0.29 10.43 -9.31
C LEU A 128 1.50 9.50 -9.35
N VAL A 129 2.67 9.98 -8.94
CA VAL A 129 3.89 9.17 -8.80
C VAL A 129 4.19 9.01 -7.32
N ILE A 130 3.96 7.82 -6.79
CA ILE A 130 4.31 7.48 -5.41
C ILE A 130 5.78 7.06 -5.37
N GLY A 131 6.59 7.73 -4.55
CA GLY A 131 8.06 7.55 -4.54
C GLY A 131 8.77 8.25 -5.71
N GLY A 132 8.24 9.39 -6.17
CA GLY A 132 8.78 10.17 -7.30
C GLY A 132 10.17 10.80 -7.07
N ASP A 133 10.60 10.93 -5.82
CA ASP A 133 11.93 11.37 -5.39
C ASP A 133 12.95 10.24 -5.29
N GLY A 134 12.54 8.99 -5.50
CA GLY A 134 13.40 7.83 -5.42
C GLY A 134 14.29 7.62 -6.65
N TYR A 135 14.97 6.48 -6.70
CA TYR A 135 15.93 6.12 -7.76
C TYR A 135 15.31 6.14 -9.17
N ILE A 136 14.22 5.39 -9.38
CA ILE A 136 13.49 5.39 -10.66
C ILE A 136 12.67 6.68 -10.82
N GLY A 137 12.06 7.15 -9.74
CA GLY A 137 11.20 8.33 -9.73
C GLY A 137 11.90 9.58 -10.26
N SER A 138 13.09 9.87 -9.75
CA SER A 138 13.87 11.05 -10.15
C SER A 138 14.27 11.03 -11.64
N ALA A 139 14.42 9.85 -12.24
CA ALA A 139 14.62 9.70 -13.69
C ALA A 139 13.30 9.78 -14.50
N LEU A 140 12.17 9.45 -13.89
CA LEU A 140 10.84 9.45 -14.50
C LEU A 140 10.21 10.85 -14.56
N LEU A 141 10.30 11.64 -13.49
CA LEU A 141 9.62 12.95 -13.41
C LEU A 141 9.97 13.86 -14.60
N PRO A 142 11.25 14.05 -14.98
CA PRO A 142 11.59 14.90 -16.13
C PRO A 142 10.94 14.41 -17.43
N LYS A 143 10.85 13.09 -17.64
CA LYS A 143 10.25 12.48 -18.84
C LYS A 143 8.75 12.74 -18.90
N LEU A 144 8.04 12.60 -17.78
CA LEU A 144 6.60 12.85 -17.73
C LEU A 144 6.29 14.34 -17.92
N LEU A 145 7.02 15.22 -17.24
CA LEU A 145 6.84 16.67 -17.35
C LEU A 145 7.13 17.18 -18.77
N ALA A 146 8.18 16.66 -19.42
CA ALA A 146 8.52 16.98 -20.81
C ALA A 146 7.45 16.53 -21.82
N LYS A 147 6.71 15.45 -21.51
CA LYS A 147 5.57 14.97 -22.29
C LYS A 147 4.27 15.76 -22.05
N GLY A 148 4.29 16.74 -21.16
CA GLY A 148 3.14 17.61 -20.88
C GLY A 148 2.25 17.16 -19.73
N TYR A 149 2.56 16.03 -19.07
CA TYR A 149 1.77 15.59 -17.93
C TYR A 149 1.86 16.57 -16.75
N HIS A 150 0.76 16.67 -16.01
CA HIS A 150 0.73 17.18 -14.66
C HIS A 150 1.08 16.04 -13.70
N VAL A 151 2.13 16.22 -12.91
CA VAL A 151 2.65 15.18 -12.05
C VAL A 151 2.48 15.60 -10.59
N ARG A 152 1.77 14.78 -9.82
CA ARG A 152 1.74 14.88 -8.36
C ARG A 152 2.67 13.81 -7.80
N VAL A 153 3.55 14.18 -6.88
CA VAL A 153 4.40 13.24 -6.14
C VAL A 153 3.84 13.05 -4.75
N LEU A 154 3.67 11.80 -4.32
CA LEU A 154 3.39 11.44 -2.93
C LEU A 154 4.59 10.70 -2.36
N SER A 155 5.26 11.30 -1.39
CA SER A 155 6.44 10.72 -0.74
C SER A 155 6.76 11.40 0.58
N LEU A 156 7.49 10.72 1.46
CA LEU A 156 8.07 11.31 2.67
C LEU A 156 9.24 12.27 2.38
N LEU A 157 9.79 12.22 1.16
CA LEU A 157 11.06 12.88 0.81
C LEU A 157 12.19 12.41 1.74
N LEU A 158 12.32 11.09 1.92
CA LEU A 158 13.25 10.48 2.87
C LEU A 158 14.70 10.93 2.63
N PHE A 159 15.06 11.11 1.37
CA PHE A 159 16.39 11.52 0.89
C PHE A 159 16.47 13.01 0.56
N GLY A 160 15.52 13.81 1.06
CA GLY A 160 15.41 15.23 0.74
C GLY A 160 14.79 15.53 -0.63
N THR A 161 15.00 16.75 -1.11
CA THR A 161 14.47 17.25 -2.40
C THR A 161 15.51 17.30 -3.51
N GLU A 162 16.78 17.12 -3.17
CA GLU A 162 17.95 17.09 -4.04
C GLU A 162 17.76 16.12 -5.21
N PRO A 163 17.18 14.91 -5.04
CA PRO A 163 16.96 14.00 -6.15
C PRO A 163 16.10 14.54 -7.29
N ILE A 164 15.26 15.54 -7.01
CA ILE A 164 14.31 16.09 -7.98
C ILE A 164 14.52 17.60 -8.19
N GLU A 165 15.66 18.14 -7.74
CA GLU A 165 15.97 19.57 -7.79
C GLU A 165 15.73 20.19 -9.16
N GLY A 166 16.18 19.51 -10.22
CA GLY A 166 16.05 19.98 -11.60
C GLY A 166 14.60 20.15 -12.11
N VAL A 167 13.60 19.65 -11.38
CA VAL A 167 12.18 19.79 -11.73
C VAL A 167 11.32 20.43 -10.63
N LEU A 168 11.88 20.77 -9.46
CA LEU A 168 11.13 21.30 -8.31
C LEU A 168 10.25 22.51 -8.67
N ASN A 169 10.75 23.41 -9.51
CA ASN A 169 10.07 24.64 -9.89
C ASN A 169 9.19 24.49 -11.15
N HIS A 170 8.99 23.26 -11.65
CA HIS A 170 8.22 23.04 -12.85
C HIS A 170 6.72 23.32 -12.59
N PRO A 171 6.01 24.13 -13.41
CA PRO A 171 4.64 24.58 -13.12
C PRO A 171 3.58 23.46 -13.14
N ARG A 172 3.94 22.29 -13.69
CA ARG A 172 3.11 21.08 -13.72
C ARG A 172 3.50 20.04 -12.67
N LEU A 173 4.42 20.34 -11.76
CA LEU A 173 4.80 19.47 -10.66
C LEU A 173 4.11 19.92 -9.36
N GLU A 174 3.53 18.98 -8.64
CA GLU A 174 2.98 19.16 -7.31
C GLU A 174 3.61 18.12 -6.38
N ILE A 175 4.01 18.52 -5.16
CA ILE A 175 4.61 17.61 -4.17
C ILE A 175 3.72 17.58 -2.94
N LEU A 176 3.19 16.41 -2.64
CA LEU A 176 2.50 16.11 -1.39
C LEU A 176 3.45 15.29 -0.51
N ARG A 177 4.06 15.98 0.47
CA ARG A 177 4.95 15.33 1.43
C ARG A 177 4.12 14.59 2.48
N ALA A 178 4.03 13.27 2.37
CA ALA A 178 3.33 12.42 3.31
C ALA A 178 3.73 10.95 3.16
N ASP A 179 3.51 10.17 4.21
CA ASP A 179 3.63 8.72 4.15
C ASP A 179 2.39 8.11 3.48
N PHE A 180 2.60 7.35 2.41
CA PHE A 180 1.54 6.73 1.62
C PHE A 180 0.83 5.58 2.36
N ARG A 181 1.27 5.20 3.56
CA ARG A 181 0.55 4.27 4.44
C ARG A 181 -0.67 4.91 5.11
N HIS A 182 -0.77 6.25 5.12
CA HIS A 182 -1.94 6.94 5.65
C HIS A 182 -3.01 7.10 4.56
N VAL A 183 -4.15 6.45 4.77
CA VAL A 183 -5.25 6.41 3.79
C VAL A 183 -5.80 7.79 3.46
N ASP A 184 -5.87 8.71 4.44
CA ASP A 184 -6.33 10.09 4.24
C ASP A 184 -5.40 10.85 3.27
N LYS A 185 -4.08 10.61 3.38
CA LYS A 185 -3.07 11.19 2.49
C LYS A 185 -3.10 10.61 1.10
N VAL A 186 -3.34 9.31 0.98
CA VAL A 186 -3.55 8.69 -0.34
C VAL A 186 -4.84 9.21 -0.99
N VAL A 187 -5.94 9.36 -0.24
CA VAL A 187 -7.19 9.94 -0.74
C VAL A 187 -7.00 11.39 -1.17
N GLU A 188 -6.26 12.19 -0.39
CA GLU A 188 -5.86 13.55 -0.76
C GLU A 188 -5.06 13.57 -2.06
N ALA A 189 -4.05 12.70 -2.19
CA ALA A 189 -3.20 12.58 -3.36
C ALA A 189 -3.96 12.16 -4.62
N MET A 190 -5.03 11.35 -4.47
CA MET A 190 -5.78 10.76 -5.58
C MET A 190 -6.80 11.70 -6.23
N ARG A 191 -7.01 12.90 -5.68
CA ARG A 191 -7.97 13.89 -6.22
C ARG A 191 -7.56 14.32 -7.63
N ASP A 192 -8.48 14.21 -8.58
CA ASP A 192 -8.28 14.58 -9.98
C ASP A 192 -7.09 13.85 -10.65
N ILE A 193 -6.82 12.60 -10.26
CA ILE A 193 -5.75 11.78 -10.86
C ILE A 193 -6.33 10.81 -11.89
N ASP A 194 -5.70 10.74 -13.07
CA ASP A 194 -6.11 9.83 -14.14
C ASP A 194 -5.38 8.48 -14.08
N ALA A 195 -4.12 8.52 -13.64
CA ALA A 195 -3.20 7.39 -13.60
C ALA A 195 -2.27 7.43 -12.39
N VAL A 196 -1.94 6.26 -11.85
CA VAL A 196 -0.98 6.08 -10.76
C VAL A 196 0.24 5.31 -11.25
N VAL A 197 1.42 5.80 -10.89
CA VAL A 197 2.68 5.07 -10.97
C VAL A 197 3.16 4.83 -9.54
N HIS A 198 3.11 3.58 -9.10
CA HIS A 198 3.51 3.19 -7.76
C HIS A 198 4.94 2.65 -7.76
N LEU A 199 5.90 3.51 -7.39
CA LEU A 199 7.32 3.18 -7.22
C LEU A 199 7.72 3.05 -5.74
N GLY A 200 6.85 3.49 -4.82
CA GLY A 200 7.11 3.52 -3.39
C GLY A 200 7.21 2.12 -2.79
N ALA A 201 8.36 1.79 -2.22
CA ALA A 201 8.62 0.53 -1.52
C ALA A 201 9.94 0.64 -0.74
N ILE A 202 10.10 -0.21 0.28
CA ILE A 202 11.43 -0.60 0.76
C ILE A 202 12.00 -1.60 -0.26
N VAL A 203 13.17 -1.29 -0.81
CA VAL A 203 13.73 -2.02 -1.96
C VAL A 203 15.11 -2.59 -1.64
N GLY A 204 15.28 -3.87 -1.92
CA GLY A 204 16.54 -4.60 -1.74
C GLY A 204 16.39 -5.59 -0.60
N ASP A 205 16.86 -6.83 -0.83
CA ASP A 205 16.71 -7.92 0.13
C ASP A 205 17.32 -7.59 1.51
N PRO A 206 18.55 -7.07 1.62
CA PRO A 206 19.11 -6.68 2.91
C PRO A 206 18.32 -5.59 3.63
N ALA A 207 17.77 -4.62 2.88
CA ALA A 207 16.98 -3.53 3.45
C ALA A 207 15.62 -4.02 3.96
N CYS A 208 14.98 -4.94 3.25
CA CYS A 208 13.72 -5.56 3.66
C CYS A 208 13.88 -6.47 4.88
N ALA A 209 15.03 -7.14 5.01
CA ALA A 209 15.31 -8.04 6.13
C ALA A 209 15.60 -7.30 7.46
N LEU A 210 15.80 -5.97 7.44
CA LEU A 210 16.00 -5.19 8.66
C LEU A 210 14.76 -5.16 9.56
N ASP A 211 13.57 -5.11 8.94
CA ASP A 211 12.28 -5.03 9.62
C ASP A 211 11.20 -5.64 8.70
N GLU A 212 10.87 -6.91 8.96
CA GLU A 212 9.96 -7.69 8.10
C GLU A 212 8.52 -7.16 8.17
N ASP A 213 8.05 -6.79 9.36
CA ASP A 213 6.70 -6.26 9.57
C ASP A 213 6.53 -4.92 8.87
N LEU A 214 7.50 -4.01 9.04
CA LEU A 214 7.51 -2.74 8.32
C LEU A 214 7.55 -2.97 6.80
N THR A 215 8.33 -3.94 6.34
CA THR A 215 8.39 -4.31 4.92
C THR A 215 7.03 -4.79 4.41
N ILE A 216 6.31 -5.62 5.15
CA ILE A 216 4.98 -6.10 4.77
C ILE A 216 3.98 -4.94 4.76
N ASP A 217 4.01 -4.06 5.78
CA ASP A 217 3.14 -2.89 5.87
C ASP A 217 3.35 -1.93 4.68
N VAL A 218 4.61 -1.55 4.43
CA VAL A 218 4.98 -0.62 3.36
C VAL A 218 4.79 -1.24 1.97
N ASN A 219 5.31 -2.44 1.73
CA ASN A 219 5.36 -2.99 0.37
C ASN A 219 4.05 -3.65 -0.04
N LEU A 220 3.33 -4.31 0.88
CA LEU A 220 2.14 -5.09 0.55
C LEU A 220 0.84 -4.40 0.99
N MET A 221 0.69 -4.11 2.28
CA MET A 221 -0.56 -3.58 2.84
C MET A 221 -0.89 -2.20 2.26
N ALA A 222 0.10 -1.31 2.23
CA ALA A 222 -0.07 0.02 1.64
C ALA A 222 -0.35 -0.06 0.14
N THR A 223 0.33 -0.93 -0.61
CA THR A 223 0.09 -1.13 -2.05
C THR A 223 -1.36 -1.53 -2.33
N ARG A 224 -1.91 -2.49 -1.55
CA ARG A 224 -3.31 -2.89 -1.66
C ARG A 224 -4.25 -1.72 -1.38
N MET A 225 -4.03 -1.01 -0.28
CA MET A 225 -4.86 0.15 0.10
C MET A 225 -4.81 1.24 -0.98
N ILE A 226 -3.62 1.57 -1.50
CA ILE A 226 -3.43 2.56 -2.57
C ILE A 226 -4.22 2.17 -3.81
N ALA A 227 -4.20 0.89 -4.21
CA ALA A 227 -4.96 0.42 -5.36
C ALA A 227 -6.47 0.45 -5.12
N GLU A 228 -6.94 0.14 -3.90
CA GLU A 228 -8.36 0.22 -3.53
C GLU A 228 -8.85 1.67 -3.60
N VAL A 229 -8.05 2.62 -3.08
CA VAL A 229 -8.33 4.06 -3.18
C VAL A 229 -8.28 4.55 -4.63
N ALA A 230 -7.28 4.13 -5.42
CA ALA A 230 -7.15 4.51 -6.82
C ALA A 230 -8.37 4.06 -7.63
N ARG A 231 -8.77 2.79 -7.47
CA ARG A 231 -9.97 2.24 -8.09
C ARG A 231 -11.23 3.00 -7.66
N GLY A 232 -11.38 3.29 -6.37
CA GLY A 232 -12.50 4.06 -5.83
C GLY A 232 -12.57 5.50 -6.34
N ALA A 233 -11.41 6.11 -6.60
CA ALA A 233 -11.29 7.46 -7.15
C ALA A 233 -11.50 7.53 -8.68
N GLY A 234 -11.67 6.38 -9.36
CA GLY A 234 -11.87 6.32 -10.80
C GLY A 234 -10.59 6.41 -11.63
N VAL A 235 -9.42 6.17 -11.02
CA VAL A 235 -8.15 6.01 -11.73
C VAL A 235 -8.26 4.85 -12.70
N THR A 236 -7.83 5.05 -13.95
CA THR A 236 -7.95 4.02 -14.99
C THR A 236 -6.71 3.17 -15.15
N ARG A 237 -5.52 3.77 -14.93
CA ARG A 237 -4.22 3.12 -15.15
C ARG A 237 -3.45 3.06 -13.84
N PHE A 238 -2.96 1.87 -13.50
CA PHE A 238 -2.17 1.66 -12.29
C PHE A 238 -0.89 0.91 -12.62
N ILE A 239 0.22 1.63 -12.79
CA ILE A 239 1.53 1.03 -13.11
C ILE A 239 2.22 0.67 -11.81
N PHE A 240 2.53 -0.60 -11.63
CA PHE A 240 3.21 -1.13 -10.45
C PHE A 240 4.66 -1.52 -10.79
N ALA A 241 5.61 -0.99 -10.02
CA ALA A 241 7.01 -1.39 -10.10
C ALA A 241 7.23 -2.75 -9.41
N SER A 242 7.44 -3.79 -10.22
CA SER A 242 7.84 -5.12 -9.78
C SER A 242 9.33 -5.38 -10.10
N THR A 243 9.77 -6.63 -10.06
CA THR A 243 11.17 -7.01 -10.25
C THR A 243 11.29 -8.38 -10.91
N CYS A 244 12.37 -8.63 -11.66
CA CYS A 244 12.73 -9.97 -12.10
C CYS A 244 13.23 -10.86 -10.94
N SER A 245 13.52 -10.31 -9.74
CA SER A 245 13.92 -11.13 -8.58
C SER A 245 12.83 -12.10 -8.11
N VAL A 246 11.58 -11.93 -8.58
CA VAL A 246 10.46 -12.87 -8.35
C VAL A 246 10.74 -14.27 -8.91
N TYR A 247 11.62 -14.38 -9.90
CA TYR A 247 11.98 -15.65 -10.52
C TYR A 247 12.94 -16.49 -9.66
N GLY A 248 13.69 -15.87 -8.76
CA GLY A 248 14.61 -16.57 -7.84
C GLY A 248 15.82 -17.19 -8.51
N ALA A 249 15.84 -18.51 -8.64
CA ALA A 249 16.92 -19.28 -9.22
C ALA A 249 16.40 -20.20 -10.34
N SER A 250 17.03 -20.16 -11.52
CA SER A 250 16.78 -21.02 -12.68
C SER A 250 17.93 -20.95 -13.67
N ASP A 251 18.25 -22.07 -14.30
CA ASP A 251 19.20 -22.12 -15.41
C ASP A 251 18.53 -21.84 -16.77
N GLU A 252 17.20 -21.82 -16.82
CA GLU A 252 16.42 -21.52 -18.02
C GLU A 252 16.39 -20.02 -18.35
N ILE A 253 16.03 -19.68 -19.59
CA ILE A 253 15.67 -18.32 -19.97
C ILE A 253 14.20 -18.12 -19.59
N LEU A 254 13.95 -17.21 -18.66
CA LEU A 254 12.63 -17.00 -18.08
C LEU A 254 11.88 -15.88 -18.78
N ASP A 255 10.57 -16.06 -18.94
CA ASP A 255 9.64 -15.08 -19.48
C ASP A 255 8.52 -14.77 -18.47
N GLU A 256 7.54 -13.96 -18.86
CA GLU A 256 6.45 -13.57 -17.96
C GLU A 256 5.51 -14.73 -17.56
N TYR A 257 5.58 -15.87 -18.26
CA TYR A 257 4.79 -17.08 -18.00
C TYR A 257 5.52 -18.10 -17.13
N SER A 258 6.83 -17.92 -16.95
CA SER A 258 7.69 -18.81 -16.16
C SER A 258 7.31 -18.81 -14.67
N ALA A 259 7.59 -19.93 -14.00
CA ALA A 259 7.29 -20.11 -12.58
C ALA A 259 8.05 -19.11 -11.69
N LEU A 260 7.36 -18.59 -10.67
CA LEU A 260 7.94 -17.67 -9.70
C LEU A 260 8.47 -18.45 -8.49
N ARG A 261 9.75 -18.29 -8.16
CA ARG A 261 10.44 -19.00 -7.07
C ARG A 261 11.17 -18.01 -6.16
N PRO A 262 10.46 -17.11 -5.45
CA PRO A 262 11.11 -16.03 -4.70
C PRO A 262 12.06 -16.57 -3.63
N VAL A 263 13.25 -15.96 -3.50
CA VAL A 263 14.26 -16.33 -2.49
C VAL A 263 14.47 -15.26 -1.43
N SER A 264 13.62 -14.22 -1.41
CA SER A 264 13.69 -13.09 -0.48
C SER A 264 12.30 -12.60 -0.09
N LEU A 265 12.17 -11.96 1.07
CA LEU A 265 10.94 -11.27 1.49
C LEU A 265 10.57 -10.18 0.47
N TYR A 266 11.56 -9.44 -0.04
CA TYR A 266 11.35 -8.45 -1.10
C TYR A 266 10.63 -9.05 -2.32
N ALA A 267 11.12 -10.17 -2.84
CA ALA A 267 10.49 -10.85 -3.98
C ALA A 267 9.09 -11.38 -3.63
N GLN A 268 8.90 -11.94 -2.43
CA GLN A 268 7.59 -12.42 -1.97
C GLN A 268 6.55 -11.30 -1.93
N THR A 269 6.89 -10.13 -1.36
CA THR A 269 5.97 -8.98 -1.31
C THR A 269 5.58 -8.49 -2.69
N LYS A 270 6.51 -8.47 -3.67
CA LYS A 270 6.20 -8.09 -5.06
C LYS A 270 5.25 -9.07 -5.73
N ILE A 271 5.44 -10.38 -5.54
CA ILE A 271 4.52 -11.41 -6.06
C ILE A 271 3.12 -11.27 -5.42
N ALA A 272 3.06 -11.05 -4.11
CA ALA A 272 1.80 -10.84 -3.40
C ALA A 272 1.05 -9.61 -3.93
N CYS A 273 1.77 -8.51 -4.18
CA CYS A 273 1.20 -7.31 -4.80
C CYS A 273 0.68 -7.61 -6.22
N GLU A 274 1.47 -8.26 -7.08
CA GLU A 274 1.03 -8.63 -8.43
C GLU A 274 -0.28 -9.44 -8.39
N ARG A 275 -0.37 -10.43 -7.50
CA ARG A 275 -1.57 -11.27 -7.34
C ARG A 275 -2.79 -10.45 -6.89
N ILE A 276 -2.65 -9.65 -5.84
CA ILE A 276 -3.78 -8.86 -5.31
C ILE A 276 -4.24 -7.83 -6.33
N LEU A 277 -3.32 -7.10 -6.96
CA LEU A 277 -3.65 -6.11 -7.97
C LEU A 277 -4.31 -6.75 -9.19
N ALA A 278 -3.84 -7.93 -9.63
CA ALA A 278 -4.42 -8.62 -10.77
C ALA A 278 -5.90 -9.02 -10.54
N THR A 279 -6.30 -9.36 -9.31
CA THR A 279 -7.72 -9.64 -9.00
C THR A 279 -8.59 -8.39 -9.00
N MET A 280 -7.98 -7.19 -8.94
CA MET A 280 -8.69 -5.91 -9.00
C MET A 280 -8.87 -5.40 -10.43
N ALA A 281 -8.26 -6.05 -11.42
CA ALA A 281 -8.33 -5.64 -12.81
C ALA A 281 -9.77 -5.69 -13.33
N THR A 282 -10.19 -4.60 -13.95
CA THR A 282 -11.50 -4.46 -14.61
C THR A 282 -11.33 -3.65 -15.90
N GLU A 283 -12.39 -3.45 -16.68
CA GLU A 283 -12.34 -2.55 -17.83
C GLU A 283 -11.99 -1.10 -17.43
N ASP A 284 -12.42 -0.69 -16.23
CA ASP A 284 -12.25 0.66 -15.69
C ASP A 284 -11.00 0.83 -14.79
N PHE A 285 -10.32 -0.26 -14.42
CA PHE A 285 -9.11 -0.24 -13.59
C PHE A 285 -8.09 -1.24 -14.13
N ALA A 286 -7.03 -0.73 -14.75
CA ALA A 286 -6.03 -1.50 -15.44
C ALA A 286 -4.68 -1.45 -14.70
N PRO A 287 -4.40 -2.44 -13.83
CA PRO A 287 -3.07 -2.63 -13.30
C PRO A 287 -2.12 -3.13 -14.37
N THR A 288 -0.89 -2.64 -14.38
CA THR A 288 0.20 -3.08 -15.29
C THR A 288 1.46 -3.30 -14.46
N PHE A 289 2.12 -4.43 -14.65
CA PHE A 289 3.25 -4.85 -13.82
C PHE A 289 4.55 -4.78 -14.62
N LEU A 290 5.50 -3.99 -14.13
CA LEU A 290 6.82 -3.86 -14.76
C LEU A 290 7.86 -4.57 -13.91
N ARG A 291 8.27 -5.77 -14.32
CA ARG A 291 9.33 -6.55 -13.66
C ARG A 291 10.69 -6.05 -14.14
N PHE A 292 11.28 -5.13 -13.39
CA PHE A 292 12.58 -4.58 -13.74
C PHE A 292 13.69 -5.61 -13.55
N GLY A 293 14.59 -5.69 -14.55
CA GLY A 293 15.92 -6.26 -14.35
C GLY A 293 16.71 -5.50 -13.29
N THR A 294 17.92 -5.98 -12.99
CA THR A 294 18.80 -5.34 -12.01
C THR A 294 19.18 -3.95 -12.49
N ILE A 295 18.69 -2.93 -11.77
CA ILE A 295 18.82 -1.55 -12.22
C ILE A 295 20.25 -1.04 -11.96
N TYR A 296 20.78 -0.21 -12.86
CA TYR A 296 22.06 0.49 -12.70
C TYR A 296 22.03 1.90 -13.29
N GLY A 297 23.12 2.65 -13.13
CA GLY A 297 23.31 3.98 -13.69
C GLY A 297 23.04 5.11 -12.70
N LEU A 298 23.16 6.34 -13.19
CA LEU A 298 22.97 7.54 -12.38
C LEU A 298 21.54 8.07 -12.47
N SER A 299 21.05 8.61 -11.36
CA SER A 299 19.80 9.38 -11.28
C SER A 299 19.95 10.49 -10.23
N GLY A 300 18.85 11.20 -9.93
CA GLY A 300 18.84 12.17 -8.84
C GLY A 300 19.12 11.56 -7.47
N ARG A 301 18.64 10.33 -7.21
CA ARG A 301 19.02 9.53 -6.03
C ARG A 301 19.80 8.32 -6.49
N THR A 302 21.08 8.50 -6.84
CA THR A 302 21.93 7.38 -7.27
C THR A 302 22.13 6.34 -6.17
N ARG A 303 22.16 5.08 -6.55
CA ARG A 303 22.34 3.93 -5.67
C ARG A 303 23.65 3.21 -5.96
N PHE A 304 24.56 3.19 -5.00
CA PHE A 304 25.82 2.46 -5.07
C PHE A 304 25.76 1.12 -4.31
N ASP A 305 24.61 0.74 -3.79
CA ASP A 305 24.31 -0.61 -3.29
C ASP A 305 23.86 -1.60 -4.41
N LEU A 306 23.95 -1.19 -5.68
CA LEU A 306 23.59 -1.98 -6.85
C LEU A 306 24.83 -2.41 -7.63
N VAL A 307 24.87 -3.67 -8.06
CA VAL A 307 26.07 -4.36 -8.58
C VAL A 307 26.92 -3.52 -9.52
N VAL A 308 26.38 -3.07 -10.66
CA VAL A 308 27.16 -2.33 -11.67
C VAL A 308 27.74 -1.04 -11.09
N ASN A 309 26.94 -0.26 -10.36
CA ASN A 309 27.37 1.00 -9.75
C ASN A 309 28.43 0.74 -8.67
N LEU A 310 28.19 -0.26 -7.80
CA LEU A 310 29.10 -0.65 -6.72
C LEU A 310 30.46 -1.09 -7.26
N LEU A 311 30.48 -2.04 -8.19
CA LEU A 311 31.73 -2.57 -8.75
C LEU A 311 32.51 -1.47 -9.47
N THR A 312 31.81 -0.57 -10.19
CA THR A 312 32.44 0.58 -10.84
C THR A 312 33.05 1.54 -9.82
N ALA A 313 32.32 1.87 -8.76
CA ALA A 313 32.82 2.78 -7.72
C ALA A 313 34.02 2.20 -6.97
N LYS A 314 33.99 0.90 -6.65
CA LYS A 314 35.12 0.22 -6.04
C LYS A 314 36.34 0.17 -6.97
N ALA A 315 36.15 -0.02 -8.28
CA ALA A 315 37.25 0.02 -9.25
C ALA A 315 37.96 1.38 -9.25
N VAL A 316 37.18 2.48 -9.31
CA VAL A 316 37.70 3.84 -9.46
C VAL A 316 38.28 4.38 -8.14
N VAL A 317 37.58 4.16 -7.02
CA VAL A 317 37.93 4.77 -5.73
C VAL A 317 38.86 3.88 -4.92
N ASP A 318 38.70 2.56 -4.98
CA ASP A 318 39.42 1.62 -4.10
C ASP A 318 40.55 0.91 -4.83
N GLY A 319 40.57 0.97 -6.16
CA GLY A 319 41.50 0.21 -6.99
C GLY A 319 41.26 -1.31 -6.95
N GLU A 320 40.15 -1.77 -6.38
CA GLU A 320 39.85 -3.20 -6.25
C GLU A 320 38.37 -3.49 -6.54
N ILE A 321 38.11 -4.36 -7.52
CA ILE A 321 36.79 -4.89 -7.83
C ILE A 321 36.61 -6.20 -7.07
N THR A 322 35.62 -6.25 -6.19
CA THR A 322 35.34 -7.43 -5.39
C THR A 322 34.05 -8.10 -5.86
N VAL A 323 34.17 -9.29 -6.47
CA VAL A 323 33.04 -10.09 -6.95
C VAL A 323 32.79 -11.26 -5.98
N VAL A 324 31.58 -11.32 -5.43
CA VAL A 324 31.14 -12.38 -4.51
C VAL A 324 30.23 -13.35 -5.26
N GLY A 325 30.61 -14.63 -5.30
CA GLY A 325 29.88 -15.69 -6.01
C GLY A 325 30.10 -15.70 -7.53
N GLY A 326 29.84 -14.59 -8.21
CA GLY A 326 30.34 -14.28 -9.56
C GLY A 326 29.64 -14.97 -10.72
N ASP A 327 29.31 -16.25 -10.62
CA ASP A 327 28.70 -17.05 -11.68
C ASP A 327 27.19 -16.81 -11.86
N GLN A 328 26.55 -16.08 -10.95
CA GLN A 328 25.12 -15.87 -10.99
C GLN A 328 24.70 -14.93 -12.10
N TRP A 329 23.74 -15.37 -12.92
CA TRP A 329 23.15 -14.57 -13.98
C TRP A 329 22.17 -13.53 -13.44
N ARG A 330 22.24 -12.32 -13.98
CA ARG A 330 21.26 -11.25 -13.79
C ARG A 330 20.95 -10.57 -15.12
N PRO A 331 19.70 -10.23 -15.40
CA PRO A 331 19.39 -9.20 -16.37
C PRO A 331 19.72 -7.82 -15.79
N PHE A 332 20.23 -6.92 -16.61
CA PHE A 332 20.52 -5.54 -16.24
C PHE A 332 19.73 -4.54 -17.08
N VAL A 333 19.31 -3.43 -16.46
CA VAL A 333 18.63 -2.33 -17.15
C VAL A 333 19.04 -0.98 -16.55
N HIS A 334 19.34 0.00 -17.39
CA HIS A 334 19.69 1.32 -16.90
C HIS A 334 18.47 2.05 -16.32
N VAL A 335 18.64 2.85 -15.27
CA VAL A 335 17.55 3.57 -14.57
C VAL A 335 16.78 4.51 -15.50
N ASP A 336 17.46 5.15 -16.46
CA ASP A 336 16.81 5.99 -17.49
C ASP A 336 15.90 5.19 -18.42
N ASP A 337 16.31 3.96 -18.78
CA ASP A 337 15.51 3.06 -19.61
C ASP A 337 14.35 2.44 -18.81
N ALA A 338 14.55 2.14 -17.53
CA ALA A 338 13.48 1.73 -16.62
C ALA A 338 12.40 2.83 -16.48
N ALA A 339 12.82 4.09 -16.34
CA ALA A 339 11.89 5.22 -16.34
C ALA A 339 11.18 5.42 -17.68
N GLU A 340 11.88 5.21 -18.80
CA GLU A 340 11.27 5.25 -20.14
C GLU A 340 10.22 4.13 -20.34
N SER A 341 10.45 2.93 -19.82
CA SER A 341 9.47 1.84 -19.92
C SER A 341 8.17 2.16 -19.16
N VAL A 342 8.27 2.82 -18.00
CA VAL A 342 7.10 3.33 -17.25
C VAL A 342 6.33 4.35 -18.09
N ALA A 343 7.02 5.33 -18.67
CA ALA A 343 6.38 6.34 -19.51
C ALA A 343 5.69 5.70 -20.73
N ARG A 344 6.29 4.67 -21.33
CA ARG A 344 5.71 3.92 -22.45
C ARG A 344 4.48 3.12 -22.05
N ALA A 345 4.53 2.41 -20.92
CA ALA A 345 3.37 1.70 -20.41
C ALA A 345 2.20 2.65 -20.12
N LEU A 346 2.50 3.87 -19.64
CA LEU A 346 1.48 4.90 -19.39
C LEU A 346 0.81 5.42 -20.68
N MET A 347 1.60 5.61 -21.74
CA MET A 347 1.11 6.09 -23.04
C MET A 347 0.44 5.00 -23.89
N ALA A 348 0.67 3.72 -23.57
CA ALA A 348 0.17 2.62 -24.37
C ALA A 348 -1.37 2.53 -24.32
N PRO A 349 -2.00 2.02 -25.40
CA PRO A 349 -3.41 1.63 -25.38
C PRO A 349 -3.72 0.71 -24.19
N LEU A 350 -4.83 0.97 -23.51
CA LEU A 350 -5.18 0.24 -22.29
C LEU A 350 -5.33 -1.27 -22.55
N SER A 351 -5.86 -1.64 -23.71
CA SER A 351 -5.97 -3.02 -24.17
C SER A 351 -4.64 -3.77 -24.28
N LEU A 352 -3.51 -3.08 -24.45
CA LEU A 352 -2.18 -3.69 -24.52
C LEU A 352 -1.52 -3.89 -23.16
N VAL A 353 -1.96 -3.16 -22.13
CA VAL A 353 -1.29 -3.11 -20.82
C VAL A 353 -2.18 -3.54 -19.64
N ARG A 354 -3.49 -3.64 -19.84
CA ARG A 354 -4.45 -4.03 -18.80
C ARG A 354 -4.17 -5.44 -18.32
N ASN A 355 -3.86 -5.56 -17.03
CA ASN A 355 -3.53 -6.80 -16.34
C ASN A 355 -2.34 -7.55 -16.97
N GLU A 356 -1.44 -6.83 -17.62
CA GLU A 356 -0.27 -7.40 -18.28
C GLU A 356 0.97 -7.23 -17.42
N VAL A 357 1.80 -8.28 -17.40
CA VAL A 357 3.15 -8.27 -16.85
C VAL A 357 4.14 -8.09 -17.99
N PHE A 358 5.16 -7.26 -17.77
CA PHE A 358 6.28 -7.06 -18.69
C PHE A 358 7.60 -7.15 -17.95
N ASN A 359 8.50 -8.00 -18.42
CA ASN A 359 9.91 -7.93 -18.07
C ASN A 359 10.52 -6.68 -18.73
N VAL A 360 11.27 -5.89 -17.97
CA VAL A 360 11.89 -4.65 -18.44
C VAL A 360 13.41 -4.78 -18.45
N GLY A 361 13.99 -4.76 -19.64
CA GLY A 361 15.42 -4.95 -19.87
C GLY A 361 15.71 -5.28 -21.34
N SER A 362 16.84 -5.93 -21.59
CA SER A 362 17.24 -6.41 -22.93
C SER A 362 17.79 -7.83 -22.84
N ASP A 363 17.53 -8.64 -23.87
CA ASP A 363 18.07 -10.00 -23.99
C ASP A 363 19.61 -9.96 -23.99
N ASP A 364 20.19 -8.91 -24.60
CA ASP A 364 21.64 -8.65 -24.68
C ASP A 364 22.27 -8.18 -23.36
N GLN A 365 21.46 -7.95 -22.32
CA GLN A 365 21.94 -7.46 -21.02
C GLN A 365 21.74 -8.49 -19.89
N ASN A 366 21.69 -9.76 -20.25
CA ASN A 366 21.90 -10.85 -19.30
C ASN A 366 23.41 -11.07 -19.14
N PHE A 367 23.94 -10.80 -17.94
CA PHE A 367 25.36 -11.01 -17.61
C PHE A 367 25.48 -11.77 -16.29
N THR A 368 26.57 -12.50 -16.12
CA THR A 368 26.99 -12.92 -14.79
C THR A 368 27.60 -11.75 -14.03
N ILE A 369 27.62 -11.81 -12.69
CA ILE A 369 28.25 -10.77 -11.87
C ILE A 369 29.76 -10.67 -12.20
N LEU A 370 30.42 -11.80 -12.48
CA LEU A 370 31.82 -11.83 -12.89
C LEU A 370 32.04 -11.12 -14.22
N GLN A 371 31.20 -11.34 -15.23
CA GLN A 371 31.28 -10.64 -16.51
C GLN A 371 31.12 -9.11 -16.35
N VAL A 372 30.28 -8.66 -15.42
CA VAL A 372 30.19 -7.23 -15.08
C VAL A 372 31.50 -6.76 -14.45
N GLY A 373 32.11 -7.53 -13.54
CA GLY A 373 33.41 -7.21 -12.94
C GLY A 373 34.54 -7.11 -13.98
N GLU A 374 34.61 -8.06 -14.91
CA GLU A 374 35.57 -8.06 -16.03
C GLU A 374 35.36 -6.86 -16.96
N LEU A 375 34.10 -6.52 -17.27
CA LEU A 375 33.76 -5.34 -18.05
C LEU A 375 34.21 -4.05 -17.36
N VAL A 376 33.97 -3.94 -16.05
CA VAL A 376 34.45 -2.79 -15.26
C VAL A 376 35.97 -2.73 -15.26
N GLN A 377 36.67 -3.86 -15.05
CA GLN A 377 38.14 -3.92 -15.07
C GLN A 377 38.70 -3.51 -16.44
N SER A 378 38.06 -3.89 -17.54
CA SER A 378 38.48 -3.49 -18.88
C SER A 378 38.42 -1.97 -19.11
N LEU A 379 37.55 -1.27 -18.38
CA LEU A 379 37.41 0.19 -18.42
C LEU A 379 38.24 0.91 -17.35
N VAL A 380 38.66 0.20 -16.30
CA VAL A 380 39.55 0.71 -15.24
C VAL A 380 40.73 -0.28 -15.07
N PRO A 381 41.70 -0.30 -16.01
CA PRO A 381 42.73 -1.34 -16.06
C PRO A 381 43.65 -1.39 -14.84
N GLU A 382 43.79 -0.27 -14.13
CA GLU A 382 44.57 -0.15 -12.90
C GLU A 382 43.92 -0.87 -11.70
N SER A 383 42.64 -1.23 -11.81
CA SER A 383 41.93 -1.92 -10.74
C SER A 383 42.20 -3.42 -10.73
N ARG A 384 42.34 -3.98 -9.53
CA ARG A 384 42.50 -5.42 -9.32
C ARG A 384 41.14 -6.10 -9.20
N LEU A 385 40.84 -7.06 -10.06
CA LEU A 385 39.67 -7.94 -9.91
C LEU A 385 39.98 -9.09 -8.95
N VAL A 386 39.19 -9.20 -7.89
CA VAL A 386 39.23 -10.29 -6.90
C VAL A 386 37.84 -10.93 -6.87
N SER A 387 37.80 -12.25 -7.07
CA SER A 387 36.57 -13.03 -7.02
C SER A 387 36.71 -14.23 -6.08
N TRP A 388 35.68 -14.50 -5.29
CA TRP A 388 35.58 -15.74 -4.51
C TRP A 388 34.17 -16.31 -4.54
N SER A 389 34.04 -17.61 -4.32
CA SER A 389 32.75 -18.30 -4.25
C SER A 389 32.00 -17.95 -2.96
N SER A 390 30.68 -17.81 -3.06
CA SER A 390 29.81 -17.54 -1.92
C SER A 390 28.37 -17.93 -2.25
N ASP A 391 27.70 -18.56 -1.29
CA ASP A 391 26.28 -18.94 -1.39
C ASP A 391 25.33 -17.87 -0.80
N SER A 392 25.83 -16.65 -0.58
CA SER A 392 25.06 -15.58 0.08
C SER A 392 23.90 -15.05 -0.77
N ASP A 393 24.05 -14.98 -2.10
CA ASP A 393 22.97 -14.61 -3.02
C ASP A 393 22.53 -15.81 -3.86
N ARG A 394 21.43 -16.45 -3.45
CA ARG A 394 20.89 -17.64 -4.11
C ARG A 394 20.21 -17.37 -5.45
N ARG A 395 20.06 -16.10 -5.85
CA ARG A 395 19.43 -15.78 -7.13
C ARG A 395 20.36 -16.18 -8.27
N ASN A 396 19.80 -16.70 -9.35
CA ASN A 396 20.50 -16.99 -10.60
C ASN A 396 19.47 -17.07 -11.71
N TYR A 397 19.40 -16.11 -12.64
CA TYR A 397 18.39 -16.16 -13.69
C TYR A 397 18.74 -15.30 -14.90
N ARG A 398 18.32 -15.78 -16.07
CA ARG A 398 18.30 -15.05 -17.34
C ARG A 398 16.86 -14.79 -17.74
N VAL A 399 16.60 -13.65 -18.36
CA VAL A 399 15.24 -13.23 -18.69
C VAL A 399 15.13 -12.86 -20.15
N SER A 400 14.02 -13.26 -20.77
CA SER A 400 13.59 -12.78 -22.06
C SER A 400 12.77 -11.50 -21.93
N PHE A 401 13.05 -10.54 -22.80
CA PHE A 401 12.40 -9.24 -22.91
C PHE A 401 11.61 -9.11 -24.22
N GLY A 402 11.31 -10.23 -24.88
CA GLY A 402 10.61 -10.26 -26.16
C GLY A 402 9.22 -9.64 -26.10
N LYS A 403 8.48 -9.82 -25.00
CA LYS A 403 7.10 -9.34 -24.84
C LYS A 403 7.02 -7.81 -24.77
N ILE A 404 7.87 -7.16 -23.99
CA ILE A 404 7.85 -5.69 -23.88
C ILE A 404 8.31 -5.03 -25.18
N ARG A 405 9.26 -5.64 -25.88
CA ARG A 405 9.73 -5.20 -27.19
C ARG A 405 8.62 -5.28 -28.24
N SER A 406 7.90 -6.40 -28.29
CA SER A 406 6.83 -6.60 -29.29
C SER A 406 5.56 -5.81 -29.00
N LYS A 407 5.10 -5.77 -27.73
CA LYS A 407 3.83 -5.09 -27.38
C LYS A 407 3.99 -3.58 -27.18
N LEU A 408 5.09 -3.11 -26.59
CA LEU A 408 5.29 -1.69 -26.25
C LEU A 408 6.37 -0.98 -27.08
N GLY A 409 7.00 -1.70 -28.02
CA GLY A 409 8.10 -1.16 -28.84
C GLY A 409 9.28 -0.68 -27.99
N PHE A 410 9.44 -1.21 -26.78
CA PHE A 410 10.48 -0.80 -25.85
C PHE A 410 11.80 -1.51 -26.18
N SER A 411 12.86 -0.72 -26.33
CA SER A 411 14.23 -1.20 -26.46
C SER A 411 15.14 -0.27 -25.65
N PRO A 412 15.90 -0.78 -24.66
CA PRO A 412 16.84 0.03 -23.90
C PRO A 412 17.89 0.69 -24.79
N ARG A 413 18.22 1.95 -24.50
CA ARG A 413 19.27 2.69 -25.24
C ARG A 413 20.63 2.58 -24.57
N TRP A 414 20.65 2.24 -23.28
CA TRP A 414 21.85 2.04 -22.50
C TRP A 414 22.28 0.58 -22.52
N THR A 415 23.60 0.42 -22.58
CA THR A 415 24.30 -0.86 -22.37
C THR A 415 25.04 -0.79 -21.05
N VAL A 416 25.31 -1.92 -20.39
CA VAL A 416 26.10 -1.96 -19.15
C VAL A 416 27.42 -1.21 -19.30
N GLN A 417 28.14 -1.40 -20.42
CA GLN A 417 29.40 -0.70 -20.71
C GLN A 417 29.26 0.83 -20.64
N ARG A 418 28.29 1.40 -21.37
CA ARG A 418 27.99 2.85 -21.31
C ARG A 418 27.58 3.31 -19.92
N GLY A 419 26.87 2.49 -19.15
CA GLY A 419 26.53 2.78 -17.76
C GLY A 419 27.76 2.83 -16.85
N VAL A 420 28.68 1.87 -17.00
CA VAL A 420 29.97 1.88 -16.29
C VAL A 420 30.74 3.15 -16.62
N SER A 421 30.87 3.51 -17.91
CA SER A 421 31.52 4.77 -18.31
C SER A 421 30.84 6.01 -17.72
N GLN A 422 29.50 6.00 -17.60
CA GLN A 422 28.76 7.09 -16.97
C GLN A 422 29.12 7.25 -15.49
N VAL A 423 29.22 6.13 -14.76
CA VAL A 423 29.57 6.13 -13.33
C VAL A 423 31.03 6.53 -13.11
N ILE A 424 31.96 6.02 -13.93
CA ILE A 424 33.38 6.43 -13.91
C ILE A 424 33.48 7.95 -14.03
N HIS A 425 32.87 8.51 -15.07
CA HIS A 425 32.93 9.95 -15.31
C HIS A 425 32.36 10.77 -14.15
N ALA A 426 31.30 10.31 -13.50
CA ALA A 426 30.71 11.02 -12.36
C ALA A 426 31.59 10.99 -11.09
N LEU A 427 32.36 9.92 -10.89
CA LEU A 427 33.32 9.83 -9.80
C LEU A 427 34.56 10.70 -10.08
N GLU A 428 35.13 10.60 -11.28
CA GLU A 428 36.31 11.38 -11.69
C GLU A 428 36.05 12.88 -11.72
N SER A 429 34.84 13.31 -12.13
CA SER A 429 34.45 14.72 -12.13
C SER A 429 34.08 15.27 -10.76
N GLY A 430 34.04 14.44 -9.70
CA GLY A 430 33.62 14.83 -8.37
C GLY A 430 32.11 15.08 -8.22
N ARG A 431 31.30 14.75 -9.24
CA ARG A 431 29.83 14.81 -9.14
C ARG A 431 29.29 13.88 -8.05
N VAL A 432 29.95 12.74 -7.85
CA VAL A 432 29.74 11.86 -6.70
C VAL A 432 30.98 11.97 -5.82
N ALA A 433 30.83 12.63 -4.66
CA ALA A 433 31.94 12.87 -3.75
C ALA A 433 32.34 11.62 -2.95
N ASP A 434 31.35 10.93 -2.37
CA ASP A 434 31.56 9.67 -1.66
C ASP A 434 30.44 8.68 -1.99
N TYR A 435 30.79 7.60 -2.69
CA TYR A 435 29.83 6.55 -3.03
C TYR A 435 29.40 5.70 -1.82
N ARG A 436 30.12 5.77 -0.70
CA ARG A 436 29.85 5.00 0.51
C ARG A 436 28.83 5.65 1.44
N ASP A 437 28.52 6.93 1.19
CA ASP A 437 27.53 7.71 1.91
C ASP A 437 26.24 6.89 2.08
N PRO A 438 25.66 6.81 3.30
CA PRO A 438 24.41 6.10 3.56
C PRO A 438 23.29 6.48 2.59
N LEU A 439 23.23 7.73 2.11
CA LEU A 439 22.26 8.19 1.12
C LEU A 439 22.29 7.38 -0.18
N HIS A 440 23.42 6.76 -0.53
CA HIS A 440 23.57 5.91 -1.71
C HIS A 440 23.26 4.43 -1.49
N SER A 441 22.88 4.02 -0.28
CA SER A 441 22.55 2.64 0.06
C SER A 441 21.26 2.54 0.84
N ASN A 442 20.29 1.76 0.35
CA ASN A 442 19.02 1.60 1.06
C ASN A 442 19.19 0.96 2.43
N VAL A 443 20.02 -0.08 2.52
CA VAL A 443 20.23 -0.81 3.78
C VAL A 443 20.93 0.09 4.80
N LYS A 444 21.99 0.80 4.42
CA LYS A 444 22.71 1.70 5.33
C LYS A 444 21.83 2.86 5.77
N PHE A 445 21.15 3.51 4.82
CA PHE A 445 20.26 4.62 5.14
C PHE A 445 19.19 4.19 6.15
N LEU A 446 18.53 3.05 5.93
CA LEU A 446 17.50 2.57 6.86
C LEU A 446 18.08 2.17 8.21
N SER A 447 19.22 1.49 8.26
CA SER A 447 19.84 1.08 9.52
C SER A 447 20.39 2.24 10.36
N GLU A 448 20.85 3.32 9.71
CA GLU A 448 21.56 4.42 10.38
C GLU A 448 20.67 5.66 10.62
N GLU A 449 19.77 6.00 9.69
CA GLU A 449 19.02 7.27 9.72
C GLU A 449 17.51 7.15 9.43
N GLY A 450 17.10 6.08 8.76
CA GLY A 450 15.83 6.01 8.05
C GLY A 450 14.71 5.28 8.80
N ILE A 451 15.03 4.30 9.64
CA ILE A 451 14.01 3.57 10.42
C ILE A 451 13.26 4.51 11.36
N ASP A 452 13.96 5.45 12.04
CA ASP A 452 13.30 6.40 12.95
C ASP A 452 12.36 7.39 12.23
N ARG A 453 12.58 7.60 10.92
CA ARG A 453 11.72 8.46 10.08
C ARG A 453 10.47 7.74 9.57
N LEU A 454 10.40 6.42 9.72
CA LEU A 454 9.25 5.60 9.36
C LEU A 454 8.49 5.21 10.64
N GLU A 455 7.27 5.71 10.80
CA GLU A 455 6.45 5.31 11.95
C GLU A 455 6.23 3.79 11.93
N ARG A 456 6.58 3.10 13.02
CA ARG A 456 6.21 1.70 13.22
C ARG A 456 4.75 1.62 13.65
N ARG A 457 3.91 0.97 12.84
CA ARG A 457 2.56 0.61 13.24
C ARG A 457 2.61 -0.73 13.95
N HIS A 458 2.71 -0.69 15.28
CA HIS A 458 2.54 -1.91 16.08
C HIS A 458 1.06 -2.31 16.02
N HIS A 459 0.76 -3.45 15.37
CA HIS A 459 -0.56 -4.08 15.40
C HIS A 459 -0.84 -4.79 16.74
N ASN A 460 -0.33 -4.27 17.85
CA ASN A 460 -0.49 -4.86 19.18
C ASN A 460 -1.97 -4.98 19.55
N TRP A 461 -2.81 -4.03 19.14
CA TRP A 461 -4.25 -4.08 19.39
C TRP A 461 -4.91 -5.33 18.78
N ALA A 462 -4.45 -5.80 17.61
CA ALA A 462 -4.99 -6.98 16.96
C ALA A 462 -4.52 -8.25 17.68
N HIS A 463 -3.25 -8.29 18.10
CA HIS A 463 -2.74 -9.38 18.95
C HIS A 463 -3.42 -9.42 20.32
N GLU A 464 -3.67 -8.27 20.95
CA GLU A 464 -4.42 -8.13 22.20
C GLU A 464 -5.85 -8.64 22.02
N LEU A 465 -6.58 -8.16 21.00
CA LEU A 465 -7.93 -8.65 20.68
C LEU A 465 -8.00 -10.14 20.35
N ILE A 466 -6.98 -10.69 19.67
CA ILE A 466 -6.89 -12.13 19.36
C ILE A 466 -6.58 -12.93 20.64
N SER A 467 -5.70 -12.42 21.50
CA SER A 467 -5.36 -13.04 22.79
C SER A 467 -6.48 -12.96 23.82
N GLU A 468 -7.41 -12.01 23.66
CA GLU A 468 -8.62 -11.85 24.48
C GLU A 468 -9.79 -12.74 24.02
N LEU A 469 -9.68 -13.41 22.86
CA LEU A 469 -10.68 -14.38 22.43
C LEU A 469 -10.51 -15.67 23.25
N PRO A 470 -11.56 -16.14 23.97
CA PRO A 470 -11.48 -17.42 24.67
C PRO A 470 -11.29 -18.55 23.66
N LEU A 471 -10.16 -19.26 23.77
CA LEU A 471 -9.92 -20.54 23.12
C LEU A 471 -10.91 -21.57 23.68
N HIS A 472 -12.11 -21.61 23.12
CA HIS A 472 -13.00 -22.75 23.27
C HIS A 472 -13.18 -23.41 21.91
N LEU A 473 -12.71 -24.66 21.88
CA LEU A 473 -12.90 -25.75 20.93
C LEU A 473 -11.64 -26.11 20.12
N ALA A 474 -11.11 -27.29 20.48
CA ALA A 474 -10.09 -28.12 19.82
C ALA A 474 -8.63 -27.99 20.29
N GLU A 475 -8.38 -27.97 21.60
CA GLU A 475 -7.10 -28.41 22.16
C GLU A 475 -7.36 -29.43 23.28
N ASP A 476 -7.40 -30.72 22.92
CA ASP A 476 -7.30 -31.82 23.89
C ASP A 476 -6.56 -33.05 23.32
N ALA A 477 -5.81 -32.92 22.21
CA ALA A 477 -5.05 -34.06 21.67
C ALA A 477 -3.70 -33.73 21.02
N ALA A 478 -3.33 -32.47 20.80
CA ALA A 478 -2.13 -32.14 20.00
C ALA A 478 -1.00 -31.41 20.77
N TYR A 479 -1.23 -31.02 22.02
CA TYR A 479 -0.25 -30.25 22.79
C TYR A 479 0.64 -31.10 23.73
N SER A 480 0.21 -32.31 24.09
CA SER A 480 1.01 -33.19 24.97
C SER A 480 2.17 -33.89 24.24
N GLU A 481 2.08 -34.10 22.91
CA GLU A 481 3.17 -34.74 22.15
C GLU A 481 4.33 -33.79 21.82
N ARG A 482 4.14 -32.47 21.88
CA ARG A 482 5.22 -31.51 21.58
C ARG A 482 6.18 -31.29 22.73
N GLU A 483 5.74 -31.38 23.99
CA GLU A 483 6.66 -31.23 25.12
C GLU A 483 7.53 -32.46 25.37
N GLU A 484 7.04 -33.68 25.13
CA GLU A 484 7.86 -34.89 25.27
C GLU A 484 8.96 -35.00 24.19
N VAL A 485 8.68 -34.55 22.98
CA VAL A 485 9.65 -34.54 21.87
C VAL A 485 10.71 -33.45 22.06
N VAL A 486 10.32 -32.27 22.54
CA VAL A 486 11.27 -31.16 22.79
C VAL A 486 12.16 -31.44 24.01
N THR A 487 11.65 -32.14 25.02
CA THR A 487 12.42 -32.48 26.23
C THR A 487 13.42 -33.63 25.96
N ARG A 488 13.10 -34.60 25.09
CA ARG A 488 14.07 -35.64 24.66
C ARG A 488 15.19 -35.11 23.76
N LEU A 489 14.96 -34.03 23.02
CA LEU A 489 15.95 -33.48 22.09
C LEU A 489 16.97 -32.53 22.74
N ARG A 490 16.73 -32.09 23.98
CA ARG A 490 17.63 -31.13 24.66
C ARG A 490 18.61 -31.73 25.65
N GLY A 491 18.53 -33.02 25.99
CA GLY A 491 19.59 -33.69 26.78
C GLY A 491 19.94 -33.01 28.12
N GLU A 492 19.00 -32.28 28.71
CA GLU A 492 19.22 -31.55 29.96
C GLU A 492 18.63 -32.34 31.13
N THR A 493 19.51 -32.87 31.97
CA THR A 493 19.18 -33.48 33.26
C THR A 493 18.57 -32.44 34.21
N LEU A 494 17.35 -32.67 34.66
CA LEU A 494 16.68 -31.87 35.70
C LEU A 494 17.46 -31.96 37.04
N PRO A 495 17.69 -30.84 37.76
CA PRO A 495 18.27 -30.87 39.09
C PRO A 495 17.27 -31.38 40.13
N HIS A 496 17.82 -32.06 41.14
CA HIS A 496 17.14 -32.60 42.31
C HIS A 496 16.18 -31.61 43.02
N GLY A 497 15.00 -32.13 43.38
CA GLY A 497 14.32 -31.73 44.61
C GLY A 497 12.81 -31.50 44.50
N MET A 498 12.01 -32.57 44.50
CA MET A 498 10.92 -32.77 45.49
C MET A 498 10.19 -34.10 45.24
N MET A 499 9.71 -34.66 46.35
CA MET A 499 9.31 -36.04 46.64
C MET A 499 8.34 -36.71 45.66
N ARG A 500 8.60 -38.00 45.39
CA ARG A 500 7.60 -39.00 44.98
C ARG A 500 6.73 -39.43 46.17
N PRO A 501 5.47 -39.79 45.96
CA PRO A 501 4.85 -40.89 46.69
C PRO A 501 5.09 -42.21 45.94
N ASP A 502 5.53 -43.20 46.70
CA ASP A 502 5.63 -44.62 46.32
C ASP A 502 4.36 -45.17 45.68
N LEU A 503 4.53 -46.18 44.80
CA LEU A 503 3.85 -47.49 44.91
C LEU A 503 4.26 -48.43 43.75
N GLY A 504 4.96 -49.52 44.08
CA GLY A 504 4.86 -50.83 43.39
C GLY A 504 6.09 -51.33 42.60
N PRO A 505 6.68 -52.49 42.94
CA PRO A 505 7.82 -53.07 42.21
C PRO A 505 7.38 -53.85 40.94
N PRO A 506 8.28 -54.02 39.95
CA PRO A 506 7.95 -54.64 38.67
C PRO A 506 8.08 -56.17 38.70
N ALA A 507 7.22 -56.85 37.93
CA ALA A 507 7.34 -58.28 37.64
C ALA A 507 8.45 -58.54 36.61
N ILE A 508 9.19 -59.62 36.87
CA ILE A 508 10.30 -60.17 36.10
C ILE A 508 9.77 -61.25 35.16
N GLU A 509 10.26 -61.30 33.93
CA GLU A 509 10.46 -62.50 33.08
C GLU A 509 11.31 -62.03 31.88
N GLY A 510 12.60 -62.39 31.73
CA GLY A 510 13.12 -63.70 31.30
C GLY A 510 13.29 -63.70 29.76
N ALA A 511 14.36 -64.11 29.09
CA ALA A 511 15.66 -64.71 29.42
C ALA A 511 16.54 -64.65 28.14
N ALA A 512 17.87 -64.78 28.32
CA ALA A 512 18.87 -65.47 27.46
C ALA A 512 18.92 -65.21 25.92
N SER A 513 20.03 -65.11 25.20
CA SER A 513 21.42 -65.60 25.36
C SER A 513 22.28 -65.04 24.21
N LEU A 514 23.59 -64.83 24.49
CA LEU A 514 24.71 -64.52 23.58
C LEU A 514 25.10 -65.69 22.63
N PRO A 515 26.28 -65.72 21.95
CA PRO A 515 26.72 -65.15 20.65
C PRO A 515 27.31 -66.33 19.77
N PRO A 516 28.41 -66.28 18.95
CA PRO A 516 29.25 -65.22 18.32
C PRO A 516 29.21 -65.32 16.76
N SER A 517 29.81 -64.45 15.94
CA SER A 517 31.12 -63.77 15.92
C SER A 517 31.10 -62.49 15.12
#